data_AF-A0A1H4THH6-F1
#
_entry.id   AF-A0A1H4THH6-F1
#
_cell.length_a   1.000
_cell.length_b   1.000
_cell.length_c   1.000
_cell.angle_alpha   90.00
_cell.angle_beta   90.00
_cell.angle_gamma   90.00
#
_symmetry.space_group_name_H-M   'P 1'
#
loop_
_entity.id
_entity.type
_entity.pdbx_description
1 polymer ?
#
loop_
_entity_poly.entity_id
_entity_poly.type
_entity_poly.pdbx_seq_one_letter_code
_entity_poly.pdbx_strand_id
1 'polypeptide(L)'
;MRTVSELAPDLTEGVWTVQTRTSTYVVDLGEMTLMRAPGIGGDSEDEQWSISSLRRDSEDIPLLGIKSCRVGESAQFWVRAADDPDVRTWRITTPVVSIERIG
;
A
#
# COMPACT_ATOMS: atom_id res chain seq x y z
N MET A 1 -4.73 -12.07 -13.58
CA MET A 1 -4.72 -10.71 -13.03
C MET A 1 -6.11 -10.08 -13.09
N ARG A 2 -6.67 -9.82 -11.91
CA ARG A 2 -7.99 -9.20 -11.72
C ARG A 2 -7.79 -7.79 -11.18
N THR A 3 -8.28 -6.79 -11.90
CA THR A 3 -8.27 -5.38 -11.46
C THR A 3 -9.57 -5.06 -10.72
N VAL A 4 -9.48 -4.24 -9.69
CA VAL A 4 -10.63 -3.75 -8.91
C VAL A 4 -10.50 -2.25 -8.65
N SER A 5 -11.61 -1.58 -8.39
CA SER A 5 -11.61 -0.15 -8.02
C SER A 5 -11.35 0.08 -6.53
N GLU A 6 -11.51 -0.93 -5.69
CA GLU A 6 -11.26 -0.85 -4.25
C GLU A 6 -10.93 -2.21 -3.61
N LEU A 7 -10.23 -2.17 -2.49
CA LEU A 7 -10.16 -3.28 -1.54
C LEU A 7 -11.18 -3.04 -0.44
N ALA A 8 -12.15 -3.96 -0.32
CA ALA A 8 -13.17 -3.87 0.72
C ALA A 8 -12.52 -3.98 2.13
N PRO A 9 -12.98 -3.23 3.15
CA PRO A 9 -12.40 -3.29 4.49
C PRO A 9 -12.49 -4.67 5.17
N ASP A 10 -13.45 -5.50 4.75
CA ASP A 10 -13.69 -6.87 5.22
C ASP A 10 -13.05 -7.94 4.32
N LEU A 11 -12.27 -7.54 3.32
CA LEU A 11 -11.49 -8.46 2.50
C LEU A 11 -10.38 -9.10 3.36
N THR A 12 -10.30 -10.42 3.34
CA THR A 12 -9.43 -11.19 4.25
C THR A 12 -8.43 -12.09 3.53
N GLU A 13 -8.39 -12.07 2.20
CA GLU A 13 -7.53 -12.97 1.44
C GLU A 13 -6.97 -12.38 0.15
N GLY A 14 -5.89 -13.01 -0.32
CA GLY A 14 -5.22 -12.70 -1.56
C GLY A 14 -4.07 -11.73 -1.40
N VAL A 15 -3.23 -11.70 -2.43
CA VAL A 15 -2.11 -10.78 -2.55
C VAL A 15 -2.46 -9.75 -3.60
N TRP A 16 -2.32 -8.48 -3.23
CA TRP A 16 -2.77 -7.34 -4.05
C TRP A 16 -1.64 -6.35 -4.24
N THR A 17 -1.44 -5.93 -5.48
CA THR A 17 -0.61 -4.79 -5.84
C THR A 17 -1.48 -3.54 -5.82
N VAL A 18 -1.10 -2.55 -5.01
CA VAL A 18 -1.72 -1.22 -4.96
C VAL A 18 -0.71 -0.21 -5.47
N GLN A 19 -0.89 0.22 -6.71
CA GLN A 19 -0.07 1.26 -7.30
C GLN A 19 -0.62 2.61 -6.87
N THR A 20 0.25 3.49 -6.40
CA THR A 20 -0.07 4.88 -6.05
C THR A 20 0.81 5.79 -6.90
N ARG A 21 0.50 7.09 -6.94
CA ARG A 21 1.26 8.04 -7.76
C ARG A 21 2.78 7.97 -7.60
N THR A 22 3.28 7.62 -6.40
CA THR A 22 4.71 7.66 -6.09
C THR A 22 5.30 6.31 -5.68
N SER A 23 4.49 5.27 -5.53
CA SER A 23 4.92 4.00 -4.95
C SER A 23 3.97 2.86 -5.29
N THR A 24 4.50 1.65 -5.37
CA THR A 24 3.71 0.43 -5.36
C THR A 24 3.72 -0.18 -3.96
N TYR A 25 2.58 -0.74 -3.55
CA TYR A 25 2.45 -1.52 -2.34
C TYR A 25 2.06 -2.95 -2.69
N VAL A 26 2.62 -3.91 -1.96
CA VAL A 26 2.14 -5.29 -1.97
C VAL A 26 1.43 -5.52 -0.65
N VAL A 27 0.16 -5.88 -0.73
CA VAL A 27 -0.72 -6.17 0.40
C VAL A 27 -0.97 -7.68 0.39
N ASP A 28 -0.41 -8.38 1.37
CA ASP A 28 -0.71 -9.80 1.58
C ASP A 28 -1.71 -9.93 2.73
N LEU A 29 -2.95 -10.29 2.40
CA LEU A 29 -4.00 -10.45 3.41
C LEU A 29 -3.98 -11.84 4.07
N GLY A 30 -3.28 -12.81 3.47
CA GLY A 30 -3.08 -14.12 4.09
C GLY A 30 -2.04 -14.06 5.20
N GLU A 31 -0.92 -13.39 4.93
CA GLU A 31 0.18 -13.21 5.90
C GLU A 31 0.00 -11.94 6.77
N MET A 32 -0.98 -11.08 6.42
CA MET A 32 -1.21 -9.78 7.06
C MET A 32 0.06 -8.91 7.05
N THR A 33 0.64 -8.76 5.86
CA THR A 33 1.83 -7.92 5.63
C THR A 33 1.56 -6.82 4.60
N LEU A 34 2.35 -5.76 4.71
CA LEU A 34 2.39 -4.66 3.76
C LEU A 34 3.84 -4.37 3.39
N MET A 35 4.17 -4.43 2.11
CA MET A 35 5.46 -4.00 1.59
C MET A 35 5.29 -2.75 0.73
N ARG A 36 6.25 -1.83 0.78
CA ARG A 36 6.31 -0.67 -0.13
C ARG A 36 7.52 -0.77 -1.05
N ALA A 37 7.30 -0.60 -2.35
CA ALA A 37 8.31 -0.36 -3.36
C ALA A 37 8.17 1.07 -3.93
N PRO A 38 9.01 2.04 -3.52
CA PRO A 38 8.95 3.42 -3.98
C PRO A 38 9.35 3.54 -5.46
N GLY A 39 8.78 4.49 -6.20
CA GLY A 39 9.17 4.79 -7.58
C GLY A 39 8.88 3.71 -8.62
N ILE A 40 8.52 2.49 -8.21
CA ILE A 40 8.03 1.45 -9.11
C ILE A 40 6.55 1.71 -9.38
N GLY A 41 6.21 1.93 -10.65
CA GLY A 41 4.84 2.11 -11.13
C GLY A 41 4.21 3.50 -10.91
N GLY A 42 4.93 4.49 -10.40
CA GLY A 42 4.43 5.87 -10.42
C GLY A 42 4.74 6.52 -11.76
N ASP A 43 3.73 6.98 -12.50
CA ASP A 43 3.97 7.94 -13.59
C ASP A 43 4.52 9.21 -12.96
N SER A 44 5.85 9.33 -13.01
CA SER A 44 6.61 10.40 -12.37
C SER A 44 6.55 11.71 -13.17
N GLU A 45 5.64 11.81 -14.15
CA GLU A 45 5.46 13.00 -14.98
C GLU A 45 4.77 14.14 -14.22
N ASP A 46 4.08 13.85 -13.11
CA ASP A 46 3.64 14.87 -12.16
C ASP A 46 4.83 15.33 -11.28
N GLU A 47 5.63 16.29 -11.76
CA GLU A 47 6.79 16.92 -11.07
C GLU A 47 6.49 17.49 -9.67
N GLN A 48 5.23 17.45 -9.22
CA GLN A 48 4.78 18.04 -7.96
C GLN A 48 4.99 17.13 -6.74
N TRP A 49 5.20 15.82 -6.92
CA TRP A 49 5.34 14.85 -5.82
C TRP A 49 6.75 14.26 -5.75
N SER A 50 7.55 14.69 -4.77
CA SER A 50 8.86 14.09 -4.52
C SER A 50 8.70 12.65 -4.00
N ILE A 51 9.38 11.69 -4.64
CA ILE A 51 9.48 10.31 -4.13
C ILE A 51 10.32 10.33 -2.84
N SER A 52 9.66 10.19 -1.69
CA SER A 52 10.37 10.05 -0.42
C SER A 52 10.88 8.61 -0.29
N SER A 53 12.20 8.48 -0.14
CA SER A 53 12.84 7.26 0.33
C SER A 53 12.52 7.08 1.82
N LEU A 54 11.86 5.98 2.15
CA LEU A 54 11.65 5.59 3.54
C LEU A 54 12.73 4.58 3.91
N ARG A 55 13.17 4.59 5.17
CA ARG A 55 14.30 3.77 5.68
C ARG A 55 14.22 2.27 5.36
N ARG A 56 13.04 1.75 5.00
CA ARG A 56 12.73 0.32 4.86
C ARG A 56 11.82 0.02 3.67
N ASP A 57 11.99 0.77 2.60
CA ASP A 57 11.44 0.36 1.31
C ASP A 57 11.95 -1.07 0.97
N SER A 58 11.06 -1.93 0.47
CA SER A 58 11.27 -3.38 0.22
C SER A 58 11.34 -4.30 1.45
N GLU A 59 10.94 -3.85 2.65
CA GLU A 59 10.68 -4.73 3.81
C GLU A 59 9.18 -4.87 4.10
N ASP A 60 8.75 -6.06 4.51
CA ASP A 60 7.40 -6.30 5.01
C ASP A 60 7.20 -5.68 6.40
N ILE A 61 6.12 -4.92 6.56
CA ILE A 61 5.65 -4.45 7.87
C ILE A 61 4.31 -5.11 8.23
N PRO A 62 4.02 -5.35 9.54
CA PRO A 62 2.76 -5.97 9.93
C PRO A 62 1.56 -5.08 9.58
N LEU A 63 0.65 -5.63 8.79
CA LEU A 63 -0.66 -5.05 8.50
C LEU A 63 -1.65 -5.49 9.59
N LEU A 64 -2.44 -4.54 10.07
CA LEU A 64 -3.49 -4.78 11.06
C LEU A 64 -4.89 -4.64 10.45
N GLY A 65 -5.00 -3.95 9.32
CA GLY A 65 -6.25 -3.81 8.58
C GLY A 65 -6.21 -2.71 7.54
N ILE A 66 -7.22 -2.72 6.67
CA ILE A 66 -7.45 -1.70 5.65
C ILE A 66 -8.62 -0.83 6.09
N LYS A 67 -8.39 0.49 6.21
CA LYS A 67 -9.49 1.43 6.47
C LYS A 67 -10.09 1.96 5.19
N SER A 68 -9.25 2.32 4.23
CA SER A 68 -9.67 2.75 2.89
C SER A 68 -8.58 2.40 1.87
N CYS A 69 -8.97 1.86 0.72
CA CYS A 69 -8.07 1.64 -0.41
C CYS A 69 -8.89 1.62 -1.69
N ARG A 70 -9.00 2.79 -2.35
CA ARG A 70 -9.84 3.01 -3.53
C ARG A 70 -9.08 3.84 -4.56
N VAL A 71 -9.20 3.46 -5.83
CA VAL A 71 -8.59 4.21 -6.95
C VAL A 71 -9.08 5.66 -6.94
N GLY A 72 -8.14 6.60 -7.06
CA GLY A 72 -8.38 8.04 -6.99
C GLY A 72 -8.23 8.67 -5.60
N GLU A 73 -8.19 7.86 -4.54
CA GLU A 73 -8.10 8.33 -3.15
C GLU A 73 -6.81 7.88 -2.47
N SER A 74 -6.41 8.56 -1.40
CA SER A 74 -5.32 8.10 -0.54
C SER A 74 -5.72 6.83 0.20
N ALA A 75 -4.91 5.78 0.07
CA ALA A 75 -5.09 4.58 0.88
C ALA A 75 -4.68 4.85 2.33
N GLN A 76 -5.35 4.16 3.26
CA GLN A 76 -5.09 4.21 4.69
C GLN A 76 -4.98 2.78 5.23
N PHE A 77 -3.76 2.38 5.57
CA PHE A 77 -3.45 1.09 6.16
C PHE A 77 -3.16 1.25 7.65
N TRP A 78 -3.77 0.41 8.46
CA TRP A 78 -3.45 0.30 9.88
C TRP A 78 -2.28 -0.67 10.02
N VAL A 79 -1.15 -0.21 10.56
CA VAL A 79 0.10 -1.00 10.60
C VAL A 79 0.75 -0.90 11.98
N ARG A 80 1.62 -1.87 12.29
CA ARG A 80 2.62 -1.69 13.35
C ARG A 80 3.84 -0.98 12.80
N ALA A 81 4.48 -0.16 13.63
CA ALA A 81 5.76 0.41 13.26
C ALA A 81 6.80 -0.71 13.13
N ALA A 82 7.70 -0.58 12.15
CA ALA A 82 8.69 -1.62 11.83
C ALA A 82 9.83 -1.68 12.87
N ASP A 83 10.06 -0.60 13.58
CA ASP A 83 11.09 -0.40 14.60
C ASP A 83 10.57 -0.57 16.03
N ASP A 84 9.27 -0.43 16.24
CA ASP A 84 8.61 -0.66 17.52
C ASP A 84 7.27 -1.41 17.32
N PRO A 85 7.20 -2.72 17.65
CA PRO A 85 5.98 -3.51 17.45
C PRO A 85 4.83 -3.09 18.36
N ASP A 86 5.08 -2.31 19.42
CA ASP A 86 4.04 -1.80 20.31
C ASP A 86 3.39 -0.52 19.76
N VAL A 87 4.05 0.16 18.82
CA VAL A 87 3.53 1.35 18.15
C VAL A 87 2.62 0.95 16.99
N ARG A 88 1.41 1.48 17.00
CA ARG A 88 0.42 1.32 15.91
C ARG A 88 0.16 2.67 15.27
N THR A 89 0.18 2.71 13.94
CA THR A 89 0.05 3.97 13.20
C THR A 89 -0.68 3.77 11.89
N TRP A 90 -1.17 4.89 11.35
CA TRP A 90 -1.76 4.94 10.01
C TRP A 90 -0.67 5.22 8.99
N ARG A 91 -0.59 4.36 7.97
CA ARG A 91 0.16 4.64 6.76
C ARG A 91 -0.80 5.19 5.71
N ILE A 92 -0.61 6.46 5.37
CA ILE A 92 -1.41 7.19 4.39
C ILE A 92 -0.58 7.37 3.12
N THR A 93 -1.15 7.03 1.97
CA THR A 93 -0.44 7.07 0.68
C THR A 93 -0.81 8.30 -0.15
N THR A 94 -0.04 8.56 -1.20
CA THR A 94 -0.55 9.32 -2.35
C THR A 94 -1.74 8.60 -2.99
N PRO A 95 -2.57 9.29 -3.80
CA PRO A 95 -3.73 8.66 -4.43
C PRO A 95 -3.39 7.35 -5.15
N VAL A 96 -4.25 6.35 -4.97
CA VAL A 96 -4.18 5.06 -5.65
C VAL A 96 -4.50 5.24 -7.14
N VAL A 97 -3.70 4.60 -7.99
CA VAL A 97 -3.82 4.62 -9.45
C VAL A 97 -4.40 3.30 -9.95
N SER A 98 -3.95 2.18 -9.40
CA SER A 98 -4.45 0.86 -9.77
C SER A 98 -4.43 -0.11 -8.59
N ILE A 99 -5.31 -1.12 -8.65
CA ILE A 99 -5.35 -2.22 -7.68
C ILE A 99 -5.52 -3.52 -8.46
N GLU A 100 -4.57 -4.43 -8.27
CA GLU A 100 -4.51 -5.69 -9.03
C GLU A 100 -4.24 -6.88 -8.12
N ARG A 101 -4.98 -7.97 -8.31
CA ARG A 101 -4.70 -9.24 -7.63
C ARG A 101 -3.54 -9.97 -8.32
N ILE A 102 -2.58 -10.43 -7.53
CA ILE A 102 -1.52 -11.34 -7.97
C ILE A 102 -2.10 -12.77 -7.98
N GLY A 103 -2.03 -13.43 -9.14
CA GLY A 103 -2.69 -14.71 -9.43
C GLY A 103 -4.05 -14.55 -10.11
#